data_AF-A0A9P7A4X2-F1
#
_entry.id   AF-A0A9P7A4X2-F1
#
_cell.length_a   1.000
_cell.length_b   1.000
_cell.length_c   1.000
_cell.angle_alpha   90.00
_cell.angle_beta   90.00
_cell.angle_gamma   90.00
#
_symmetry.space_group_name_H-M   'P 1'
#
loop_
_entity.id
_entity.type
_entity.pdbx_description
1 polymer ?
#
loop_
_entity_poly.entity_id
_entity_poly.type
_entity_poly.pdbx_seq_one_letter_code
_entity_poly.pdbx_strand_id
1 'polypeptide(L)'
;MATPTISTFVGSVILQPIVVAMSSLVLSSLLSYEIAGQLDWRPITVCVTCDILAVSIDHLKDQEVAIGAWGAAVVKRFTPLFHLARIFLALNTSLLVMALCRSPPKMALVTAVFTAPAFLWATPVDFRWIGTVSKRFIQANYDQEVEYDSPKSNEPFVIKRVPGMKAIFDGIIRGCGTFFVVYSALQLSWQSAHNAPPWTIIETIIWSTVNRTCHCIMTDVRDYDEDEKARVPTIPVLLESPLKTRIVLTVVQAAVMMAFPHNPFIVGSSCFAIALVWILGKDSPKVYFRFSLHSQSIFIVIYAVMFALDLL
;
A
#
# COMPACT_ATOMS: atom_id res chain seq x y z
N MET A 1 -15.80 -1.04 -22.48
CA MET A 1 -14.92 -0.11 -21.74
C MET A 1 -15.38 1.31 -22.04
N ALA A 2 -15.44 2.18 -21.03
CA ALA A 2 -15.66 3.60 -21.26
C ALA A 2 -14.44 4.22 -21.95
N THR A 3 -14.66 5.21 -22.81
CA THR A 3 -13.58 5.92 -23.51
C THR A 3 -12.67 6.62 -22.49
N PRO A 4 -11.33 6.48 -22.59
CA PRO A 4 -10.42 7.16 -21.69
C PRO A 4 -10.56 8.68 -21.83
N THR A 5 -10.61 9.38 -20.69
CA THR A 5 -10.67 10.84 -20.64
C THR A 5 -9.43 11.41 -19.96
N ILE A 6 -9.16 12.69 -20.19
CA ILE A 6 -8.08 13.41 -19.50
C ILE A 6 -8.31 13.38 -17.98
N SER A 7 -9.55 13.60 -17.55
CA SER A 7 -9.93 13.60 -16.12
C SER A 7 -9.67 12.24 -15.47
N THR A 8 -10.04 11.14 -16.13
CA THR A 8 -9.80 9.79 -15.61
C THR A 8 -8.32 9.47 -15.55
N PHE A 9 -7.52 9.90 -16.54
CA PHE A 9 -6.08 9.70 -16.54
C PHE A 9 -5.41 10.45 -15.39
N VAL A 10 -5.64 11.76 -15.29
CA VAL A 10 -5.04 12.61 -14.23
C VAL A 10 -5.52 12.17 -12.85
N GLY A 11 -6.81 11.83 -12.73
CA GLY A 11 -7.40 11.32 -11.50
C GLY A 11 -6.71 10.03 -11.02
N SER A 12 -6.42 9.10 -11.94
CA SER A 12 -5.84 7.81 -11.61
C SER A 12 -4.32 7.85 -11.42
N VAL A 13 -3.58 8.55 -12.30
CA VAL A 13 -2.11 8.49 -12.37
C VAL A 13 -1.42 9.56 -11.53
N ILE A 14 -2.11 10.66 -11.20
CA ILE A 14 -1.52 11.77 -10.45
C ILE A 14 -2.25 11.98 -9.12
N LEU A 15 -3.57 12.23 -9.17
CA LEU A 15 -4.31 12.62 -7.98
C LEU A 15 -4.43 11.47 -6.97
N GLN A 16 -4.78 10.26 -7.42
CA GLN A 16 -4.92 9.10 -6.54
C GLN A 16 -3.62 8.77 -5.78
N PRO A 17 -2.44 8.71 -6.42
CA PRO A 17 -1.17 8.56 -5.71
C PRO A 17 -0.90 9.64 -4.65
N ILE A 18 -1.19 10.91 -4.95
CA ILE A 18 -1.04 12.00 -3.98
C ILE A 18 -1.96 11.78 -2.77
N VAL A 19 -3.23 11.48 -3.02
CA VAL A 19 -4.21 11.23 -1.95
C VAL A 19 -3.78 10.05 -1.07
N VAL A 20 -3.27 8.97 -1.66
CA VAL A 20 -2.70 7.83 -0.92
C VAL A 20 -1.52 8.27 -0.06
N ALA A 21 -0.58 9.02 -0.64
CA ALA A 21 0.65 9.42 0.02
C ALA A 21 0.41 10.40 1.19
N MET A 22 -0.71 11.15 1.20
CA MET A 22 -1.10 11.97 2.35
C MET A 22 -1.27 11.15 3.63
N SER A 23 -1.74 9.90 3.54
CA SER A 23 -1.84 9.06 4.72
C SER A 23 -0.46 8.67 5.27
N SER A 24 0.49 8.44 4.37
CA SER A 24 1.88 8.13 4.72
C SER A 24 2.64 9.36 5.22
N LEU A 25 2.33 10.55 4.70
CA LEU A 25 2.80 11.83 5.26
C LEU A 25 2.37 11.95 6.72
N VAL A 26 1.07 11.83 7.00
CA VAL A 26 0.52 11.98 8.36
C VAL A 26 1.14 10.95 9.33
N LEU A 27 1.18 9.68 8.95
CA LEU A 27 1.72 8.62 9.80
C LEU A 27 3.22 8.78 10.03
N SER A 28 4.02 9.02 8.99
CA SER A 28 5.46 9.20 9.15
C SER A 28 5.84 10.47 9.92
N SER A 29 5.05 11.54 9.79
CA SER A 29 5.26 12.78 10.55
C SER A 29 5.01 12.57 12.04
N LEU A 30 3.89 11.92 12.37
CA LEU A 30 3.57 11.54 13.73
C LEU A 30 4.67 10.66 14.33
N LEU A 31 5.04 9.57 13.65
CA LEU A 31 6.08 8.67 14.16
C LEU A 31 7.42 9.37 14.35
N SER A 32 7.77 10.29 13.45
CA SER A 32 8.98 11.08 13.61
C SER A 32 8.93 11.94 14.87
N TYR A 33 7.80 12.65 15.07
CA TYR A 33 7.62 13.52 16.22
C TYR A 33 7.61 12.74 17.55
N GLU A 34 6.86 11.64 17.61
CA GLU A 34 6.75 10.82 18.83
C GLU A 34 8.09 10.19 19.23
N ILE A 35 8.88 9.70 18.25
CA ILE A 35 10.16 9.05 18.53
C ILE A 35 11.25 10.07 18.88
N ALA A 36 11.36 11.17 18.12
CA ALA A 36 12.51 12.07 18.19
C ALA A 36 12.20 13.45 18.78
N GLY A 37 10.93 13.76 19.09
CA GLY A 37 10.49 15.09 19.49
C GLY A 37 10.50 16.13 18.35
N GLN A 38 10.84 15.72 17.13
CA GLN A 38 10.98 16.61 15.97
C GLN A 38 10.60 15.90 14.66
N LEU A 39 10.22 16.70 13.66
CA LEU A 39 9.95 16.21 12.32
C LEU A 39 11.26 16.04 11.56
N ASP A 40 11.60 14.80 11.22
CA ASP A 40 12.69 14.47 10.32
C ASP A 40 12.14 14.29 8.91
N TRP A 41 12.49 15.23 8.03
CA TRP A 41 12.03 15.24 6.65
C TRP A 41 12.49 14.01 5.86
N ARG A 42 13.56 13.31 6.27
CA ARG A 42 14.15 12.20 5.51
C ARG A 42 13.22 10.99 5.42
N PRO A 43 12.83 10.33 6.53
CA PRO A 43 11.91 9.19 6.46
C PRO A 43 10.52 9.58 5.96
N ILE A 44 10.06 10.82 6.23
CA ILE A 44 8.80 11.35 5.71
C ILE A 44 8.84 11.40 4.18
N THR A 45 9.88 12.01 3.62
CA THR A 45 10.05 12.13 2.16
C THR A 45 10.13 10.75 1.51
N VAL A 46 10.86 9.80 2.11
CA VAL A 46 10.94 8.43 1.61
C VAL A 46 9.58 7.75 1.61
N CYS A 47 8.83 7.78 2.71
CA CYS A 47 7.50 7.14 2.76
C CYS A 47 6.53 7.74 1.73
N VAL A 48 6.49 9.08 1.62
CA VAL A 48 5.61 9.79 0.67
C VAL A 48 5.99 9.49 -0.78
N THR A 49 7.27 9.61 -1.13
CA THR A 49 7.72 9.38 -2.52
C THR A 49 7.61 7.91 -2.92
N CYS A 50 7.88 6.96 -2.01
CA CYS A 50 7.67 5.53 -2.26
C CYS A 50 6.20 5.22 -2.58
N ASP A 51 5.25 5.75 -1.81
CA ASP A 51 3.82 5.55 -2.07
C ASP A 51 3.39 6.17 -3.40
N ILE A 52 3.83 7.41 -3.67
CA ILE A 52 3.56 8.06 -4.95
C ILE A 52 4.07 7.21 -6.10
N LEU A 53 5.33 6.77 -6.04
CA LEU A 53 5.95 5.98 -7.10
C LEU A 53 5.27 4.63 -7.28
N ALA A 54 4.99 3.91 -6.19
CA ALA A 54 4.38 2.59 -6.24
C ALA A 54 2.99 2.63 -6.92
N VAL A 55 2.12 3.53 -6.47
CA VAL A 55 0.77 3.67 -7.03
C VAL A 55 0.81 4.24 -8.45
N SER A 56 1.63 5.27 -8.68
CA SER A 56 1.70 5.93 -10.00
C SER A 56 2.25 5.00 -11.06
N ILE A 57 3.25 4.17 -10.76
CA ILE A 57 3.83 3.21 -11.73
C ILE A 57 2.81 2.14 -12.10
N ASP A 58 2.09 1.56 -11.13
CA ASP A 58 1.07 0.54 -11.40
C ASP A 58 -0.07 1.14 -12.23
N HIS A 59 -0.59 2.29 -11.81
CA HIS A 59 -1.68 2.97 -12.52
C HIS A 59 -1.27 3.48 -13.92
N LEU A 60 -0.03 3.96 -14.08
CA LEU A 60 0.49 4.37 -15.38
C LEU A 60 0.55 3.18 -16.35
N LYS A 61 1.07 2.03 -15.90
CA LYS A 61 1.11 0.80 -16.71
C LYS A 61 -0.29 0.35 -17.11
N ASP A 62 -1.23 0.37 -16.18
CA ASP A 62 -2.63 0.00 -16.46
C ASP A 62 -3.28 0.97 -17.46
N GLN A 63 -3.00 2.28 -17.37
CA GLN A 63 -3.47 3.27 -18.35
C GLN A 63 -2.79 3.14 -19.71
N GLU A 64 -1.49 2.80 -19.78
CA GLU A 64 -0.79 2.54 -21.04
C GLU A 64 -1.43 1.38 -21.80
N VAL A 65 -1.75 0.27 -21.11
CA VAL A 65 -2.47 -0.87 -21.70
C VAL A 65 -3.89 -0.48 -22.12
N ALA A 66 -4.64 0.18 -21.22
CA ALA A 66 -6.02 0.54 -21.48
C ALA A 66 -6.16 1.50 -22.67
N ILE A 67 -5.33 2.55 -22.76
CA ILE A 67 -5.34 3.53 -23.84
C ILE A 67 -4.80 2.91 -25.14
N GLY A 68 -3.78 2.05 -25.04
CA GLY A 68 -3.21 1.33 -26.19
C GLY A 68 -4.25 0.51 -26.96
N ALA A 69 -5.23 -0.07 -26.26
CA ALA A 69 -6.32 -0.84 -26.85
C ALA A 69 -7.27 -0.02 -27.75
N TRP A 70 -7.26 1.33 -27.67
CA TRP A 70 -8.09 2.21 -28.49
C TRP A 70 -7.41 2.67 -29.80
N GLY A 71 -6.18 2.21 -30.05
CA GLY A 71 -5.45 2.46 -31.29
C GLY A 71 -4.58 3.73 -31.30
N ALA A 72 -3.74 3.84 -32.32
CA ALA A 72 -2.63 4.80 -32.37
C ALA A 72 -3.06 6.27 -32.32
N ALA A 73 -4.22 6.63 -32.89
CA ALA A 73 -4.73 8.00 -32.88
C ALA A 73 -5.08 8.48 -31.46
N VAL A 74 -5.69 7.62 -30.65
CA VAL A 74 -6.01 7.91 -29.25
C VAL A 74 -4.74 7.97 -28.42
N VAL A 75 -3.81 7.02 -28.61
CA VAL A 75 -2.50 7.04 -27.94
C VAL A 75 -1.77 8.36 -28.20
N LYS A 76 -1.70 8.83 -29.46
CA LYS A 76 -1.06 10.10 -29.83
C LYS A 76 -1.67 11.31 -29.10
N ARG A 77 -2.99 11.30 -28.86
CA ARG A 77 -3.68 12.34 -28.09
C ARG A 77 -3.27 12.35 -26.61
N PHE A 78 -2.96 11.19 -26.05
CA PHE A 78 -2.56 11.03 -24.64
C PHE A 78 -1.04 11.15 -24.41
N THR A 79 -0.22 11.20 -25.46
CA THR A 79 1.25 11.37 -25.36
C THR A 79 1.69 12.49 -24.40
N PRO A 80 1.11 13.72 -24.43
CA PRO A 80 1.50 14.77 -23.48
C PRO A 80 1.23 14.40 -22.01
N LEU A 81 0.15 13.65 -21.75
CA LEU A 81 -0.21 13.18 -20.41
C LEU A 81 0.73 12.08 -19.93
N PHE A 82 1.15 11.17 -20.81
CA PHE A 82 2.20 10.20 -20.50
C PHE A 82 3.54 10.89 -20.18
N HIS A 83 3.90 11.95 -20.91
CA HIS A 83 5.09 12.76 -20.57
C HIS A 83 4.95 13.43 -19.21
N LEU A 84 3.80 14.05 -18.92
CA LEU A 84 3.54 14.64 -17.62
C LEU A 84 3.68 13.61 -16.48
N ALA A 85 3.10 12.43 -16.64
CA ALA A 85 3.21 11.35 -15.66
C ALA A 85 4.67 10.90 -15.45
N ARG A 86 5.46 10.78 -16.53
CA ARG A 86 6.89 10.43 -16.44
C ARG A 86 7.72 11.53 -15.78
N ILE A 87 7.45 12.80 -16.04
CA ILE A 87 8.08 13.93 -15.34
C ILE A 87 7.74 13.88 -13.85
N PHE A 88 6.47 13.66 -13.51
CA PHE A 88 6.02 13.52 -12.12
C PHE A 88 6.73 12.37 -11.39
N LEU A 89 6.85 11.20 -12.03
CA LEU A 89 7.61 10.06 -11.51
C LEU A 89 9.11 10.38 -11.36
N ALA A 90 9.72 11.05 -12.35
CA ALA A 90 11.13 11.42 -12.30
C ALA A 90 11.43 12.37 -11.13
N LEU A 91 10.59 13.39 -10.93
CA LEU A 91 10.73 14.33 -9.81
C LEU A 91 10.63 13.61 -8.46
N ASN A 92 9.65 12.72 -8.28
CA ASN A 92 9.52 11.94 -7.04
C ASN A 92 10.68 10.97 -6.84
N THR A 93 11.23 10.39 -7.93
CA THR A 93 12.43 9.55 -7.87
C THR A 93 13.64 10.37 -7.43
N SER A 94 13.82 11.58 -7.96
CA SER A 94 14.90 12.49 -7.54
C SER A 94 14.80 12.85 -6.05
N LEU A 95 13.58 13.14 -5.57
CA LEU A 95 13.35 13.39 -4.14
C LEU A 95 13.66 12.16 -3.27
N LEU A 96 13.24 10.98 -3.70
CA LEU A 96 13.54 9.71 -3.01
C LEU A 96 15.06 9.48 -2.92
N VAL A 97 15.77 9.60 -4.05
CA VAL A 97 17.23 9.44 -4.08
C VAL A 97 17.91 10.47 -3.18
N MET A 98 17.50 11.74 -3.23
CA MET A 98 18.04 12.78 -2.37
C MET A 98 17.84 12.46 -0.89
N ALA A 99 16.64 12.02 -0.49
CA ALA A 99 16.34 11.64 0.88
C ALA A 99 17.18 10.43 1.33
N LEU A 100 17.30 9.40 0.48
CA LEU A 100 18.12 8.21 0.76
C LEU A 100 19.61 8.54 0.90
N CYS A 101 20.16 9.40 0.02
CA CYS A 101 21.55 9.85 0.12
C CYS A 101 21.85 10.67 1.38
N ARG A 102 20.84 11.28 2.00
CA ARG A 102 20.96 12.03 3.26
C ARG A 102 20.58 11.21 4.50
N SER A 103 20.31 9.92 4.31
CA SER A 103 19.85 9.01 5.37
C SER A 103 20.90 7.96 5.72
N PRO A 104 20.82 7.34 6.92
CA PRO A 104 21.66 6.20 7.26
C PRO A 104 21.50 5.04 6.26
N PRO A 105 22.56 4.26 5.94
CA PRO A 105 22.47 3.14 5.01
C PRO A 105 21.42 2.08 5.38
N LYS A 106 21.18 1.89 6.70
CA LYS A 106 20.12 1.01 7.21
C LYS A 106 18.74 1.39 6.67
N MET A 107 18.45 2.68 6.56
CA MET A 107 17.17 3.16 6.04
C MET A 107 17.00 2.84 4.56
N ALA A 108 18.08 2.94 3.78
CA ALA A 108 18.04 2.54 2.37
C ALA A 108 17.77 1.04 2.23
N LEU A 109 18.38 0.20 3.06
CA LEU A 109 18.12 -1.25 3.06
C LEU A 109 16.68 -1.58 3.45
N VAL A 110 16.15 -0.98 4.52
CA VAL A 110 14.76 -1.17 4.93
C VAL A 110 13.80 -0.71 3.84
N THR A 111 14.04 0.47 3.26
CA THR A 111 13.23 1.00 2.15
C THR A 111 13.27 0.05 0.95
N ALA A 112 14.42 -0.51 0.60
CA ALA A 112 14.52 -1.46 -0.49
C ALA A 112 13.69 -2.73 -0.22
N VAL A 113 13.72 -3.27 1.00
CA VAL A 113 12.95 -4.47 1.38
C VAL A 113 11.45 -4.26 1.25
N PHE A 114 10.93 -3.09 1.67
CA PHE A 114 9.49 -2.82 1.64
C PHE A 114 9.02 -2.25 0.29
N THR A 115 9.81 -1.43 -0.40
CA THR A 115 9.37 -0.74 -1.62
C THR A 115 9.67 -1.54 -2.90
N ALA A 116 10.74 -2.35 -2.95
CA ALA A 116 11.05 -3.12 -4.16
C ALA A 116 9.92 -4.07 -4.60
N PRO A 117 9.23 -4.80 -3.69
CA PRO A 117 8.06 -5.60 -4.07
C PRO A 117 6.95 -4.78 -4.73
N ALA A 118 6.72 -3.55 -4.27
CA ALA A 118 5.71 -2.65 -4.82
C ALA A 118 6.07 -2.13 -6.23
N PHE A 119 7.36 -1.97 -6.55
CA PHE A 119 7.78 -1.60 -7.91
C PHE A 119 7.73 -2.78 -8.90
N LEU A 120 7.90 -4.00 -8.39
CA LEU A 120 7.81 -5.24 -9.16
C LEU A 120 6.37 -5.78 -9.24
N TRP A 121 5.40 -5.08 -8.64
CA TRP A 121 4.03 -5.52 -8.41
C TRP A 121 3.30 -6.06 -9.65
N ALA A 122 3.46 -5.35 -10.77
CA ALA A 122 2.87 -5.70 -12.07
C ALA A 122 3.90 -6.28 -13.06
N THR A 123 5.15 -6.47 -12.63
CA THR A 123 6.23 -6.94 -13.51
C THR A 123 6.21 -8.47 -13.56
N PRO A 124 6.11 -9.09 -14.75
CA PRO A 124 6.23 -10.54 -14.88
C PRO A 124 7.65 -10.96 -14.50
N VAL A 125 7.77 -11.71 -13.42
CA VAL A 125 9.02 -12.33 -12.99
C VAL A 125 9.13 -13.68 -13.70
N ASP A 126 10.03 -13.76 -14.66
CA ASP A 126 10.35 -15.02 -15.31
C ASP A 126 11.28 -15.83 -14.40
N PHE A 127 10.72 -16.84 -13.72
CA PHE A 127 11.45 -17.72 -12.83
C PHE A 127 12.39 -18.69 -13.55
N ARG A 128 12.53 -18.65 -14.89
CA ARG A 128 13.48 -19.49 -15.63
C ARG A 128 14.91 -19.40 -15.08
N TRP A 129 15.32 -18.23 -14.60
CA TRP A 129 16.67 -18.03 -14.04
C TRP A 129 16.81 -18.57 -12.60
N ILE A 130 15.81 -18.34 -11.75
CA ILE A 130 15.81 -18.79 -10.33
C ILE A 130 15.57 -20.31 -10.24
N GLY A 131 14.76 -20.86 -11.13
CA GLY A 131 14.55 -22.29 -11.30
C GLY A 131 15.83 -23.04 -11.68
N THR A 132 16.74 -22.40 -12.42
CA THR A 132 18.02 -23.00 -12.80
C THR A 132 19.00 -23.05 -11.63
N VAL A 133 18.98 -22.04 -10.74
CA VAL A 133 19.83 -21.99 -9.53
C VAL A 133 19.27 -22.88 -8.42
N SER A 134 17.95 -22.88 -8.20
CA SER A 134 17.30 -23.73 -7.20
C SER A 134 17.29 -25.21 -7.60
N LYS A 135 17.09 -25.55 -8.88
CA LYS A 135 17.26 -26.94 -9.36
C LYS A 135 18.68 -27.44 -9.14
N ARG A 136 19.71 -26.61 -9.34
CA ARG A 136 21.10 -26.98 -9.03
C ARG A 136 21.37 -27.21 -7.53
N PHE A 137 20.63 -26.55 -6.64
CA PHE A 137 20.76 -26.74 -5.19
C PHE A 137 19.91 -27.90 -4.65
N ILE A 138 18.73 -28.16 -5.23
CA ILE A 138 17.80 -29.21 -4.79
C ILE A 138 18.20 -30.57 -5.38
N GLN A 139 18.67 -30.60 -6.63
CA GLN A 139 19.12 -31.81 -7.32
C GLN A 139 20.46 -32.35 -6.79
N ALA A 140 21.13 -31.61 -5.91
CA ALA A 140 22.30 -32.10 -5.18
C ALA A 140 21.95 -32.94 -3.94
N ASN A 141 20.69 -33.01 -3.51
CA ASN A 141 20.31 -33.60 -2.21
C ASN A 141 19.14 -34.59 -2.22
N TYR A 142 18.49 -34.90 -3.34
CA TYR A 142 17.40 -35.89 -3.36
C TYR A 142 17.38 -36.71 -4.66
N ASP A 143 17.92 -37.93 -4.58
CA ASP A 143 17.58 -39.04 -5.47
C ASP A 143 16.22 -39.60 -5.04
N GLN A 144 15.13 -39.02 -5.56
CA GLN A 144 13.84 -39.71 -5.55
C GLN A 144 12.95 -39.19 -6.68
N GLU A 145 12.77 -40.04 -7.68
CA GLU A 145 11.77 -39.90 -8.75
C GLU A 145 10.37 -39.98 -8.13
N VAL A 146 9.80 -38.82 -7.82
CA VAL A 146 8.35 -38.68 -7.63
C VAL A 146 7.86 -37.84 -8.80
N GLU A 147 7.15 -38.50 -9.71
CA GLU A 147 6.44 -37.89 -10.83
C GLU A 147 5.31 -37.02 -10.26
N TYR A 148 5.65 -35.78 -9.89
CA TYR A 148 4.67 -34.73 -9.65
C TYR A 148 4.14 -34.30 -11.01
N ASP A 149 2.81 -34.43 -11.21
CA ASP A 149 2.07 -33.74 -12.25
C ASP A 149 2.49 -32.26 -12.23
N SER A 150 3.35 -31.89 -13.18
CA SER A 150 3.91 -30.54 -13.22
C SER A 150 2.76 -29.56 -13.45
N PRO A 151 2.57 -28.53 -12.61
CA PRO A 151 1.57 -27.51 -12.88
C PRO A 151 1.89 -26.88 -14.24
N LYS A 152 0.86 -26.77 -15.09
CA LYS A 152 0.92 -26.20 -16.45
C LYS A 152 1.92 -25.05 -16.52
N SER A 153 3.00 -25.29 -17.25
CA SER A 153 4.14 -24.40 -17.37
C SER A 153 3.83 -23.17 -18.24
N ASN A 154 4.44 -22.03 -17.87
CA ASN A 154 4.66 -20.80 -18.64
C ASN A 154 3.79 -19.56 -18.36
N GLU A 155 2.96 -19.50 -17.31
CA GLU A 155 2.45 -18.18 -16.90
C GLU A 155 3.53 -17.45 -16.07
N PRO A 156 3.96 -16.25 -16.48
CA PRO A 156 4.93 -15.48 -15.71
C PRO A 156 4.34 -15.13 -14.35
N PHE A 157 5.13 -15.30 -13.29
CA PHE A 157 4.68 -14.96 -11.95
C PHE A 157 4.54 -13.44 -11.83
N VAL A 158 3.37 -13.00 -11.38
CA VAL A 158 3.07 -11.59 -11.16
C VAL A 158 2.62 -11.46 -9.71
N ILE A 159 3.32 -10.65 -8.91
CA ILE A 159 3.05 -10.48 -7.46
C ILE A 159 1.59 -10.09 -7.24
N LYS A 160 1.05 -9.15 -8.05
CA LYS A 160 -0.35 -8.71 -7.94
C LYS A 160 -1.40 -9.79 -8.25
N ARG A 161 -0.99 -10.96 -8.76
CA ARG A 161 -1.87 -12.10 -9.08
C ARG A 161 -1.81 -13.24 -8.07
N VAL A 162 -1.03 -13.11 -6.99
CA VAL A 162 -1.06 -14.10 -5.91
C VAL A 162 -2.42 -14.01 -5.20
N PRO A 163 -3.21 -15.10 -5.12
CA PRO A 163 -4.56 -15.06 -4.58
C PRO A 163 -4.64 -14.45 -3.18
N GLY A 164 -5.45 -13.39 -3.03
CA GLY A 164 -5.73 -12.73 -1.75
C GLY A 164 -4.56 -11.93 -1.15
N MET A 165 -3.36 -12.05 -1.70
CA MET A 165 -2.15 -11.49 -1.10
C MET A 165 -1.91 -10.02 -1.46
N LYS A 166 -2.54 -9.51 -2.53
CA LYS A 166 -2.43 -8.10 -2.97
C LYS A 166 -2.64 -7.12 -1.81
N ALA A 167 -3.79 -7.21 -1.12
CA ALA A 167 -4.11 -6.32 -0.02
C ALA A 167 -3.27 -6.55 1.25
N ILE A 168 -2.83 -7.79 1.48
CA ILE A 168 -2.00 -8.15 2.63
C ILE A 168 -0.60 -7.55 2.46
N PHE A 169 0.02 -7.75 1.30
CA PHE A 169 1.33 -7.18 1.00
C PHE A 169 1.28 -5.65 1.02
N ASP A 170 0.26 -5.00 0.46
CA ASP A 170 0.18 -3.54 0.48
C ASP A 170 0.03 -3.01 1.93
N GLY A 171 -0.73 -3.71 2.78
CA GLY A 171 -0.81 -3.38 4.20
C GLY A 171 0.49 -3.58 4.96
N ILE A 172 1.25 -4.65 4.69
CA ILE A 172 2.58 -4.87 5.30
C ILE A 172 3.55 -3.78 4.85
N ILE A 173 3.61 -3.50 3.55
CA ILE A 173 4.53 -2.52 2.97
C ILE A 173 4.25 -1.12 3.52
N ARG A 174 2.98 -0.71 3.59
CA ARG A 174 2.62 0.67 3.98
C ARG A 174 2.31 0.86 5.46
N GLY A 175 1.86 -0.18 6.16
CA GLY A 175 1.63 -0.12 7.60
C GLY A 175 2.94 -0.33 8.36
N CYS A 176 3.45 -1.56 8.28
CA CYS A 176 4.67 -1.97 8.98
C CYS A 176 5.93 -1.32 8.38
N GLY A 177 6.03 -1.21 7.05
CA GLY A 177 7.20 -0.63 6.39
C GLY A 177 7.45 0.83 6.75
N THR A 178 6.39 1.66 6.85
CA THR A 178 6.52 3.07 7.29
C THR A 178 7.15 3.18 8.68
N PHE A 179 6.72 2.34 9.63
CA PHE A 179 7.32 2.31 10.96
C PHE A 179 8.82 1.99 10.90
N PHE A 180 9.20 0.92 10.19
CA PHE A 180 10.61 0.52 10.12
C PHE A 180 11.48 1.54 9.38
N VAL A 181 10.96 2.20 8.34
CA VAL A 181 11.67 3.28 7.64
C VAL A 181 11.95 4.43 8.61
N VAL A 182 10.94 4.93 9.31
CA VAL A 182 11.10 6.02 10.29
C VAL A 182 12.07 5.62 11.40
N TYR A 183 11.88 4.44 12.00
CA TYR A 183 12.74 3.95 13.07
C TYR A 183 14.21 3.79 12.63
N SER A 184 14.44 3.33 11.39
CA SER A 184 15.79 3.17 10.85
C SER A 184 16.52 4.50 10.58
N ALA A 185 15.78 5.58 10.37
CA ALA A 185 16.31 6.92 10.13
C ALA A 185 16.78 7.58 11.43
N LEU A 186 15.99 7.45 12.48
CA LEU A 186 16.14 8.23 13.71
C LEU A 186 17.24 7.69 14.63
N GLN A 187 17.68 6.44 14.47
CA GLN A 187 18.75 5.79 15.26
C GLN A 187 18.58 5.85 16.80
N LEU A 188 17.44 6.34 17.29
CA LEU A 188 17.10 6.44 18.69
C LEU A 188 16.38 5.17 19.15
N SER A 189 16.60 4.79 20.40
CA SER A 189 15.78 3.75 21.02
C SER A 189 14.38 4.32 21.28
N TRP A 190 13.32 3.56 21.02
CA TRP A 190 11.94 3.97 21.33
C TRP A 190 11.73 4.23 22.84
N GLN A 191 12.61 3.68 23.69
CA GLN A 191 12.65 3.95 25.13
C GLN A 191 13.19 5.35 25.48
N SER A 192 13.80 6.01 24.51
CA SER A 192 14.28 7.40 24.60
C SER A 192 13.32 8.38 23.92
N ALA A 193 12.07 7.97 23.65
CA ALA A 193 11.06 8.83 23.05
C ALA A 193 10.86 10.10 23.90
N HIS A 194 10.71 11.24 23.22
CA HIS A 194 10.60 12.54 23.88
C HIS A 194 9.31 12.65 24.71
N ASN A 195 8.22 12.07 24.20
CA ASN A 195 6.94 11.98 24.88
C ASN A 195 6.62 10.50 25.15
N ALA A 196 5.81 10.21 26.16
CA ALA A 196 5.21 8.88 26.30
C ALA A 196 4.30 8.67 25.09
N PRO A 197 4.66 7.79 24.14
CA PRO A 197 3.91 7.70 22.90
C PRO A 197 2.52 7.15 23.19
N PRO A 198 1.46 7.70 22.59
CA PRO A 198 0.08 7.27 22.82
C PRO A 198 -0.18 5.86 22.28
N TRP A 199 0.74 5.31 21.50
CA TRP A 199 0.74 3.94 21.00
C TRP A 199 2.07 3.29 21.32
N THR A 200 2.04 2.04 21.73
CA THR A 200 3.21 1.16 21.72
C THR A 200 3.64 0.86 20.27
N ILE A 201 4.88 0.36 20.11
CA ILE A 201 5.38 -0.13 18.82
C ILE A 201 4.44 -1.19 18.23
N ILE A 202 4.01 -2.14 19.07
CA ILE A 202 3.17 -3.26 18.66
C ILE A 202 1.81 -2.75 18.18
N GLU A 203 1.19 -1.86 18.95
CA GLU A 203 -0.07 -1.21 18.56
C GLU A 203 0.08 -0.48 17.23
N THR A 204 1.11 0.33 17.07
CA THR A 204 1.38 1.09 15.85
C THR A 204 1.49 0.17 14.63
N ILE A 205 2.30 -0.89 14.73
CA ILE A 205 2.54 -1.81 13.62
C ILE A 205 1.26 -2.57 13.27
N ILE A 206 0.60 -3.18 14.27
CA ILE A 206 -0.59 -4.02 14.04
C ILE A 206 -1.73 -3.16 13.51
N TRP A 207 -2.05 -2.05 14.18
CA TRP A 207 -3.15 -1.17 13.79
C TRP A 207 -2.92 -0.60 12.39
N SER A 208 -1.72 -0.07 12.08
CA SER A 208 -1.44 0.49 10.76
C SER A 208 -1.52 -0.57 9.66
N THR A 209 -0.96 -1.76 9.91
CA THR A 209 -0.97 -2.86 8.93
C THR A 209 -2.39 -3.34 8.67
N VAL A 210 -3.15 -3.63 9.72
CA VAL A 210 -4.53 -4.12 9.58
C VAL A 210 -5.41 -3.07 8.93
N ASN A 211 -5.32 -1.80 9.35
CA ASN A 211 -6.15 -0.74 8.79
C ASN A 211 -5.85 -0.53 7.30
N ARG A 212 -4.56 -0.54 6.90
CA ARG A 212 -4.18 -0.44 5.48
C ARG A 212 -4.62 -1.66 4.67
N THR A 213 -4.46 -2.87 5.18
CA THR A 213 -4.99 -4.08 4.53
C THR A 213 -6.49 -3.99 4.34
N CYS A 214 -7.24 -3.63 5.38
CA CYS A 214 -8.70 -3.49 5.31
C CYS A 214 -9.13 -2.45 4.27
N HIS A 215 -8.41 -1.32 4.20
CA HIS A 215 -8.66 -0.32 3.17
C HIS A 215 -8.41 -0.86 1.75
N CYS A 216 -7.31 -1.57 1.53
CA CYS A 216 -7.02 -2.17 0.23
C CYS A 216 -8.10 -3.18 -0.19
N ILE A 217 -8.60 -3.98 0.75
CA ILE A 217 -9.72 -4.89 0.50
C ILE A 217 -11.00 -4.10 0.18
N MET A 218 -11.26 -2.97 0.84
CA MET A 218 -12.39 -2.11 0.48
C MET A 218 -12.26 -1.52 -0.93
N THR A 219 -11.05 -1.22 -1.39
CA THR A 219 -10.85 -0.83 -2.80
C THR A 219 -11.08 -1.99 -3.77
N ASP A 220 -10.77 -3.23 -3.38
CA ASP A 220 -11.11 -4.40 -4.18
C ASP A 220 -12.63 -4.67 -4.17
N VAL A 221 -13.35 -4.37 -3.06
CA VAL A 221 -14.82 -4.46 -3.01
C VAL A 221 -15.47 -3.49 -4.00
N ARG A 222 -14.92 -2.28 -4.10
CA ARG A 222 -15.33 -1.26 -5.08
C ARG A 222 -15.17 -1.76 -6.51
N ASP A 223 -14.06 -2.43 -6.80
CA ASP A 223 -13.70 -2.86 -8.14
C ASP A 223 -14.10 -4.33 -8.42
N TYR A 224 -14.96 -4.94 -7.59
CA TYR A 224 -15.35 -6.36 -7.66
C TYR A 224 -15.76 -6.82 -9.05
N ASP A 225 -16.68 -6.10 -9.72
CA ASP A 225 -17.19 -6.50 -11.03
C ASP A 225 -16.11 -6.38 -12.14
N GLU A 226 -15.11 -5.50 -11.96
CA GLU A 226 -13.98 -5.34 -12.87
C GLU A 226 -12.94 -6.47 -12.64
N ASP A 227 -12.61 -6.74 -11.38
CA ASP A 227 -11.66 -7.78 -10.96
C ASP A 227 -12.17 -9.19 -11.30
N GLU A 228 -13.46 -9.46 -11.10
CA GLU A 228 -14.10 -10.74 -11.45
C GLU A 228 -14.00 -11.00 -12.96
N LYS A 229 -14.30 -9.99 -13.79
CA LYS A 229 -14.16 -10.09 -15.26
C LYS A 229 -12.72 -10.27 -15.70
N ALA A 230 -11.79 -9.60 -15.03
CA ALA A 230 -10.36 -9.69 -15.31
C ALA A 230 -9.69 -10.93 -14.68
N ARG A 231 -10.44 -11.74 -13.92
CA ARG A 231 -9.95 -12.89 -13.15
C ARG A 231 -8.78 -12.53 -12.23
N VAL A 232 -8.85 -11.36 -11.61
CA VAL A 232 -7.89 -10.95 -10.59
C VAL A 232 -8.32 -11.57 -9.26
N PRO A 233 -7.49 -12.41 -8.62
CA PRO A 233 -7.89 -13.17 -7.43
C PRO A 233 -7.80 -12.32 -6.16
N THR A 234 -8.56 -11.22 -6.09
CA THR A 234 -8.69 -10.38 -4.89
C THR A 234 -9.56 -11.07 -3.83
N ILE A 235 -9.44 -10.66 -2.56
CA ILE A 235 -10.21 -11.28 -1.45
C ILE A 235 -11.72 -11.29 -1.72
N PRO A 236 -12.34 -10.20 -2.22
CA PRO A 236 -13.76 -10.21 -2.58
C PRO A 236 -14.14 -11.27 -3.63
N VAL A 237 -13.31 -11.42 -4.66
CA VAL A 237 -13.48 -12.40 -5.74
C VAL A 237 -13.31 -13.82 -5.19
N LEU A 238 -12.30 -14.06 -4.36
CA LEU A 238 -12.07 -15.37 -3.73
C LEU A 238 -13.19 -15.79 -2.77
N LEU A 239 -13.86 -14.83 -2.14
CA LEU A 239 -15.05 -15.09 -1.31
C LEU A 239 -16.34 -15.13 -2.12
N GLU A 240 -16.28 -14.81 -3.41
CA GLU A 240 -17.40 -14.70 -4.35
C GLU A 240 -18.50 -13.76 -3.83
N SER A 241 -18.13 -12.77 -3.00
CA SER A 241 -19.11 -11.93 -2.32
C SER A 241 -18.52 -10.67 -1.68
N PRO A 242 -18.96 -9.48 -2.13
CA PRO A 242 -18.74 -8.24 -1.41
C PRO A 242 -19.28 -8.29 0.03
N LEU A 243 -20.43 -8.93 0.26
CA LEU A 243 -21.04 -9.00 1.59
C LEU A 243 -20.19 -9.82 2.57
N LYS A 244 -19.76 -11.03 2.18
CA LYS A 244 -18.87 -11.85 3.03
C LYS A 244 -17.59 -11.10 3.37
N THR A 245 -17.05 -10.35 2.41
CA THR A 245 -15.86 -9.53 2.64
C THR A 245 -16.10 -8.46 3.69
N ARG A 246 -17.22 -7.73 3.62
CA ARG A 246 -17.57 -6.69 4.61
C ARG A 246 -17.72 -7.26 6.02
N ILE A 247 -18.27 -8.48 6.14
CA ILE A 247 -18.33 -9.20 7.42
C ILE A 247 -16.92 -9.50 7.93
N VAL A 248 -16.03 -10.05 7.09
CA VAL A 248 -14.64 -10.33 7.46
C VAL A 248 -13.92 -9.06 7.92
N LEU A 249 -14.04 -7.97 7.17
CA LEU A 249 -13.44 -6.68 7.54
C LEU A 249 -13.95 -6.15 8.87
N THR A 250 -15.26 -6.32 9.14
CA THR A 250 -15.86 -5.93 10.41
C THR A 250 -15.27 -6.74 11.57
N VAL A 251 -15.17 -8.06 11.41
CA VAL A 251 -14.61 -8.96 12.42
C VAL A 251 -13.14 -8.63 12.69
N VAL A 252 -12.35 -8.39 11.64
CA VAL A 252 -10.93 -8.05 11.78
C VAL A 252 -10.75 -6.72 12.51
N GLN A 253 -11.52 -5.69 12.17
CA GLN A 253 -11.44 -4.40 12.87
C GLN A 253 -11.94 -4.50 14.31
N ALA A 254 -13.00 -5.27 14.58
CA ALA A 254 -13.46 -5.54 15.93
C ALA A 254 -12.41 -6.30 16.76
N ALA A 255 -11.67 -7.22 16.15
CA ALA A 255 -10.56 -7.91 16.81
C ALA A 255 -9.43 -6.94 17.19
N VAL A 256 -9.10 -5.96 16.35
CA VAL A 256 -8.14 -4.90 16.68
C VAL A 256 -8.63 -4.06 17.86
N MET A 257 -9.91 -3.69 17.89
CA MET A 257 -10.50 -2.98 19.03
C MET A 257 -10.38 -3.77 20.33
N MET A 258 -10.66 -5.08 20.29
CA MET A 258 -10.57 -5.96 21.45
C MET A 258 -9.13 -6.24 21.88
N ALA A 259 -8.17 -6.21 20.95
CA ALA A 259 -6.76 -6.36 21.26
C ALA A 259 -6.18 -5.12 21.96
N PHE A 260 -6.67 -3.93 21.61
CA PHE A 260 -6.17 -2.65 22.14
C PHE A 260 -7.30 -1.78 22.74
N PRO A 261 -8.06 -2.28 23.73
CA PRO A 261 -9.27 -1.62 24.21
C PRO A 261 -8.97 -0.36 25.03
N HIS A 262 -7.75 -0.24 25.52
CA HIS A 262 -7.29 0.89 26.33
C HIS A 262 -6.88 2.10 25.47
N ASN A 263 -6.77 1.94 24.15
CA ASN A 263 -6.33 2.99 23.24
C ASN A 263 -7.52 3.63 22.51
N PRO A 264 -8.02 4.80 22.95
CA PRO A 264 -9.24 5.40 22.40
C PRO A 264 -9.11 5.77 20.92
N PHE A 265 -7.90 6.05 20.43
CA PHE A 265 -7.66 6.38 19.02
C PHE A 265 -7.75 5.15 18.11
N ILE A 266 -7.23 4.00 18.56
CA ILE A 266 -7.37 2.73 17.83
C ILE A 266 -8.83 2.31 17.82
N VAL A 267 -9.49 2.36 18.97
CA VAL A 267 -10.92 2.00 19.11
C VAL A 267 -11.78 2.89 18.21
N GLY A 268 -11.60 4.22 18.30
CA GLY A 268 -12.35 5.18 17.49
C GLY A 268 -12.10 5.00 15.99
N SER A 269 -10.84 4.82 15.57
CA SER A 269 -10.48 4.58 14.17
C SER A 269 -11.08 3.28 13.64
N SER A 270 -11.08 2.21 14.45
CA SER A 270 -11.64 0.92 14.06
C SER A 270 -13.17 0.99 13.96
N CYS A 271 -13.85 1.67 14.89
CA CYS A 271 -15.29 1.97 14.79
C CYS A 271 -15.61 2.74 13.50
N PHE A 272 -14.82 3.77 13.18
CA PHE A 272 -14.98 4.55 11.97
C PHE A 272 -14.74 3.70 10.71
N ALA A 273 -13.72 2.84 10.71
CA ALA A 273 -13.45 1.91 9.62
C ALA A 273 -14.61 0.93 9.42
N ILE A 274 -15.16 0.36 10.50
CA ILE A 274 -16.35 -0.50 10.45
C ILE A 274 -17.53 0.25 9.84
N ALA A 275 -17.82 1.48 10.30
CA ALA A 275 -18.89 2.28 9.74
C ALA A 275 -18.71 2.49 8.22
N LEU A 276 -17.50 2.82 7.78
CA LEU A 276 -17.19 2.96 6.36
C LEU A 276 -17.33 1.66 5.57
N VAL A 277 -16.98 0.51 6.14
CA VAL A 277 -17.23 -0.81 5.53
C VAL A 277 -18.72 -1.00 5.24
N TRP A 278 -19.60 -0.51 6.11
CA TRP A 278 -21.07 -0.64 5.96
C TRP A 278 -21.74 0.48 5.16
N ILE A 279 -21.13 1.65 5.08
CA ILE A 279 -21.63 2.77 4.26
C ILE A 279 -21.18 2.64 2.80
N LEU A 280 -19.94 2.19 2.57
CA LEU A 280 -19.37 2.05 1.24
C LEU A 280 -19.61 0.63 0.71
N GLY A 281 -20.07 0.54 -0.53
CA GLY A 281 -20.28 -0.71 -1.26
C GLY A 281 -19.82 -0.60 -2.70
N LYS A 282 -19.95 -1.69 -3.47
CA LYS A 282 -19.50 -1.74 -4.86
C LYS A 282 -20.15 -0.66 -5.76
N ASP A 283 -21.38 -0.29 -5.44
CA ASP A 283 -22.14 0.73 -6.18
C ASP A 283 -21.85 2.17 -5.71
N SER A 284 -21.03 2.35 -4.68
CA SER A 284 -20.68 3.66 -4.16
C SER A 284 -19.69 4.39 -5.08
N PRO A 285 -19.80 5.72 -5.24
CA PRO A 285 -18.84 6.50 -6.01
C PRO A 285 -17.40 6.31 -5.55
N LYS A 286 -16.46 6.07 -6.49
CA LYS A 286 -15.04 5.80 -6.19
C LYS A 286 -14.38 6.89 -5.32
N VAL A 287 -14.87 8.13 -5.40
CA VAL A 287 -14.37 9.26 -4.60
C VAL A 287 -14.59 9.08 -3.09
N TYR A 288 -15.67 8.44 -2.66
CA TYR A 288 -15.97 8.26 -1.24
C TYR A 288 -15.06 7.23 -0.56
N PHE A 289 -14.46 6.32 -1.34
CA PHE A 289 -13.44 5.40 -0.81
C PHE A 289 -12.17 6.11 -0.33
N ARG A 290 -11.97 7.40 -0.67
CA ARG A 290 -10.91 8.23 -0.09
C ARG A 290 -11.08 8.44 1.42
N PHE A 291 -12.30 8.41 1.95
CA PHE A 291 -12.51 8.47 3.40
C PHE A 291 -11.99 7.21 4.10
N SER A 292 -12.16 6.04 3.46
CA SER A 292 -11.61 4.78 3.97
C SER A 292 -10.08 4.77 4.00
N LEU A 293 -9.45 5.44 3.04
CA LEU A 293 -7.99 5.59 2.99
C LEU A 293 -7.43 6.42 4.16
N HIS A 294 -8.21 7.40 4.62
CA HIS A 294 -7.82 8.33 5.68
C HIS A 294 -8.38 7.97 7.06
N SER A 295 -8.95 6.77 7.23
CA SER A 295 -9.56 6.31 8.49
C SER A 295 -8.58 6.31 9.68
N GLN A 296 -7.28 6.12 9.42
CA GLN A 296 -6.24 6.25 10.44
C GLN A 296 -5.74 7.70 10.56
N SER A 297 -5.50 8.37 9.43
CA SER A 297 -4.94 9.72 9.38
C SER A 297 -5.79 10.75 10.12
N ILE A 298 -7.13 10.63 10.07
CA ILE A 298 -8.04 11.51 10.80
C ILE A 298 -7.80 11.42 12.31
N PHE A 299 -7.65 10.21 12.87
CA PHE A 299 -7.46 10.01 14.30
C PHE A 299 -6.06 10.41 14.76
N ILE A 300 -5.05 10.28 13.89
CA ILE A 300 -3.72 10.83 14.13
C ILE A 300 -3.77 12.36 14.23
N VAL A 301 -4.50 13.03 13.32
CA VAL A 301 -4.67 14.48 13.36
C VAL A 301 -5.44 14.91 14.61
N ILE A 302 -6.49 14.18 14.99
CA ILE A 302 -7.24 14.44 16.23
C ILE A 302 -6.30 14.34 17.44
N TYR A 303 -5.49 13.28 17.54
CA TYR A 303 -4.49 13.14 18.59
C TYR A 303 -3.54 14.35 18.63
N ALA A 304 -2.95 14.72 17.48
CA ALA A 304 -2.01 15.83 17.42
C ALA A 304 -2.64 17.16 17.85
N VAL A 305 -3.90 17.41 17.49
CA VAL A 305 -4.66 18.59 17.91
C VAL A 305 -4.96 18.54 19.41
N MET A 306 -5.40 17.40 19.94
CA MET A 306 -5.67 17.25 21.37
C MET A 306 -4.41 17.45 22.22
N PHE A 307 -3.29 16.89 21.77
CA PHE A 307 -1.98 17.07 22.39
C PHE A 307 -1.56 18.54 22.38
N ALA A 308 -1.68 19.24 21.25
CA ALA A 308 -1.35 20.66 21.13
C ALA A 308 -2.26 21.59 21.95
N LEU A 309 -3.41 21.10 22.42
CA LEU A 309 -4.38 21.82 23.24
C LEU A 309 -4.36 21.39 24.71
N ASP A 310 -3.40 20.55 25.12
CA ASP A 310 -3.28 20.00 26.49
C ASP A 310 -4.57 19.28 26.96
N LEU A 311 -5.24 18.55 26.05
CA LEU A 311 -6.47 17.81 26.31
C LEU A 311 -6.24 16.31 26.61
N LEU A 312 -4.98 15.89 26.78
CA LEU A 312 -4.54 14.51 27.02
C LEU A 312 -3.74 14.43 28.32
#